data_AF-A0A2M7J155-F1
#
_entry.id   AF-A0A2M7J155-F1
#
_cell.length_a   1.000
_cell.length_b   1.000
_cell.length_c   1.000
_cell.angle_alpha   90.00
_cell.angle_beta   90.00
_cell.angle_gamma   90.00
#
_symmetry.space_group_name_H-M   'P 1'
#
loop_
_entity.id
_entity.type
_entity.pdbx_description
1 polymer ?
#
loop_
_entity_poly.entity_id
_entity_poly.type
_entity_poly.pdbx_seq_one_letter_code
_entity_poly.pdbx_strand_id
1 'polypeptide(L)' 'MHPVQVSQWKKEILERAGTLFEGKRGPKPVNEYSEPERLYGEIGRLKMELDWLKKKSGLSR' A
#
# COMPACT_ATOMS: atom_id res chain seq x y z
N MET A 1 -4.25 35.36 -17.84
CA MET A 1 -5.47 34.61 -17.46
C MET A 1 -6.65 35.56 -17.47
N HIS A 2 -7.76 35.23 -18.16
CA HIS A 2 -8.90 36.13 -18.28
C HIS A 2 -9.91 35.93 -17.13
N PRO A 3 -10.43 36.99 -16.47
CA PRO A 3 -11.35 36.86 -15.32
C PRO A 3 -12.61 36.04 -15.58
N VAL A 4 -13.10 36.06 -16.82
CA VAL A 4 -14.27 35.27 -17.25
C VAL A 4 -13.96 33.76 -17.21
N GLN A 5 -12.74 33.35 -17.59
CA GLN A 5 -12.34 31.94 -17.57
C GLN A 5 -12.27 31.41 -16.14
N VAL A 6 -11.74 32.21 -15.21
CA VAL A 6 -11.68 31.86 -13.78
C VAL A 6 -13.08 31.72 -13.18
N SER A 7 -13.99 32.63 -13.54
CA SER A 7 -15.39 32.58 -13.08
C SER A 7 -16.12 31.34 -13.61
N GLN A 8 -15.86 30.97 -14.85
CA GLN A 8 -16.40 29.77 -15.47
C GLN A 8 -15.91 28.50 -14.78
N TRP A 9 -14.60 28.36 -14.53
CA TRP A 9 -14.05 27.21 -13.81
C TRP A 9 -14.58 27.10 -12.39
N LYS A 10 -14.75 28.22 -11.69
CA LYS A 10 -15.33 28.23 -10.34
C LYS A 10 -16.75 27.67 -10.34
N LYS A 11 -17.57 28.09 -11.31
CA LYS A 11 -18.95 27.60 -11.46
C LYS A 11 -18.96 26.09 -11.76
N GLU A 12 -18.14 25.66 -12.71
CA GLU A 12 -18.06 24.26 -13.12
C GLU A 12 -17.61 23.32 -11.99
N ILE A 13 -16.62 23.74 -11.19
CA ILE A 13 -16.18 22.97 -10.02
C ILE A 13 -17.29 22.90 -8.97
N LEU A 14 -17.97 24.02 -8.67
CA LEU A 14 -19.04 24.01 -7.67
C LEU A 14 -20.21 23.10 -8.08
N GLU A 15 -20.55 23.07 -9.37
CA GLU A 15 -21.62 22.21 -9.89
C GLU A 15 -21.24 20.72 -9.90
N ARG A 16 -19.96 20.40 -10.12
CA ARG A 16 -19.50 19.01 -10.35
C ARG A 16 -18.69 18.41 -9.21
N ALA A 17 -18.32 19.18 -8.18
CA ALA A 17 -17.44 18.70 -7.11
C ALA A 17 -18.00 17.47 -6.37
N GLY A 18 -19.33 17.37 -6.23
CA GLY A 18 -19.97 16.22 -5.58
C GLY A 18 -19.73 14.89 -6.31
N THR A 19 -19.73 14.92 -7.65
CA THR A 19 -19.60 13.70 -8.47
C THR A 19 -18.23 13.04 -8.35
N LEU A 20 -17.21 13.79 -7.91
CA LEU A 20 -15.88 13.26 -7.62
C LEU A 20 -15.88 12.21 -6.49
N PHE A 21 -16.92 12.21 -5.64
CA PHE A 21 -17.03 11.33 -4.47
C PHE A 21 -18.18 10.33 -4.55
N GLU A 22 -19.00 10.39 -5.60
CA GLU A 22 -20.13 9.46 -5.82
C GLU A 22 -19.66 8.06 -6.26
N GLY A 23 -18.51 7.98 -6.92
CA GLY A 23 -17.89 6.71 -7.30
C GLY A 23 -17.39 5.94 -6.08
N LYS A 24 -17.58 4.61 -6.08
CA LYS A 24 -16.84 3.75 -5.15
C LYS A 24 -15.36 4.07 -5.33
N ARG A 25 -14.66 4.39 -4.23
CA ARG A 25 -13.19 4.53 -4.24
C ARG A 25 -12.64 3.33 -5.02
N GLY A 26 -11.72 3.62 -5.95
CA GLY A 26 -11.02 2.59 -6.73
C GLY A 26 -10.42 1.52 -5.84
N PRO A 27 -9.89 0.43 -6.43
CA PRO A 27 -9.33 -0.69 -5.67
C PRO A 27 -8.50 -0.17 -4.50
N LYS A 28 -8.79 -0.66 -3.29
CA LYS A 28 -8.04 -0.28 -2.10
C LYS A 28 -6.56 -0.47 -2.46
N PRO A 29 -5.69 0.54 -2.29
CA PRO A 29 -4.28 0.37 -2.58
C PRO A 29 -3.84 -0.90 -1.85
N VAL A 30 -3.27 -1.83 -2.61
CA VAL A 30 -2.66 -3.03 -2.04
C VAL A 30 -1.69 -2.49 -1.02
N ASN A 31 -1.98 -2.74 0.25
CA ASN A 31 -1.18 -2.21 1.32
C ASN A 31 0.17 -2.92 1.18
N GLU A 32 1.20 -2.25 0.64
CA GLU A 32 2.55 -2.83 0.62
C GLU A 32 3.00 -3.22 2.04
N TYR A 33 2.37 -2.61 3.05
CA TYR A 33 2.50 -2.91 4.47
C TYR A 33 1.40 -3.84 5.02
N SER A 34 0.64 -4.60 4.22
CA SER A 34 -0.12 -5.77 4.73
C SER A 34 0.79 -6.99 4.93
N GLU A 35 1.96 -6.99 4.32
CA GLU A 35 2.91 -8.08 4.39
C GLU A 35 3.93 -8.05 5.57
N PRO A 36 3.96 -7.10 6.54
CA PRO A 36 4.90 -7.17 7.66
C PRO A 36 4.75 -8.46 8.45
N GLU A 37 3.51 -8.88 8.71
CA GLU A 37 3.23 -10.10 9.46
C GLU A 37 3.69 -11.36 8.70
N ARG A 38 3.45 -11.39 7.38
CA ARG A 38 3.96 -12.45 6.51
C ARG A 38 5.49 -12.45 6.45
N LEU A 39 6.11 -11.30 6.24
CA LEU A 39 7.56 -11.14 6.16
C LEU A 39 8.24 -11.54 7.48
N TYR A 40 7.70 -11.12 8.63
CA TYR A 40 8.22 -11.52 9.94
C TYR A 40 8.03 -13.02 10.19
N GLY A 41 6.90 -13.60 9.76
CA GLY A 41 6.68 -15.05 9.80
C GLY A 41 7.71 -15.82 8.97
N GLU A 42 8.00 -15.35 7.75
CA GLU A 42 8.98 -15.96 6.86
C GLU A 42 10.41 -15.84 7.40
N ILE A 43 10.78 -14.68 7.97
CA ILE A 43 12.06 -14.49 8.67
C ILE A 43 12.20 -15.47 9.84
N GLY A 44 11.14 -15.65 10.64
CA GLY A 44 11.14 -16.59 11.76
C GLY A 44 11.33 -18.04 11.32
N ARG A 45 10.59 -18.47 10.28
CA ARG A 45 10.72 -19.81 9.68
C ARG A 45 12.13 -20.06 9.16
N LEU A 46 12.66 -19.12 8.38
CA LEU A 46 14.00 -19.22 7.79
C LEU A 46 15.09 -19.30 8.87
N LYS A 47 14.97 -18.54 9.97
CA LYS A 47 15.89 -18.66 11.11
C LYS A 47 15.89 -20.07 11.71
N MET A 48 14.72 -20.65 11.98
CA MET A 48 14.62 -22.02 12.50
C MET A 48 15.19 -23.06 11.54
N GLU A 49 14.90 -22.95 10.24
CA GLU A 49 15.45 -23.86 9.23
C GLU A 49 16.98 -23.77 9.19
N LEU A 50 17.52 -22.56 9.25
CA LEU A 50 18.96 -22.31 9.27
C LEU A 50 19.61 -22.88 10.54
N ASP A 51 19.02 -22.67 11.71
CA ASP A 51 19.51 -23.23 12.97
C ASP A 51 19.45 -24.76 12.99
N TRP A 52 18.39 -25.34 12.43
CA TRP A 52 18.27 -26.79 12.27
C TRP A 52 19.37 -27.34 11.35
N LEU A 53 19.62 -26.68 10.22
CA LEU A 53 20.69 -27.06 9.29
C LEU A 53 22.08 -26.92 9.92
N LYS A 54 22.36 -25.85 10.67
CA LYS A 54 23.61 -25.67 11.42
C LYS A 54 23.83 -26.80 12.42
N LYS A 55 22.78 -27.22 13.13
CA LYS A 55 22.85 -28.33 14.09
C LYS A 55 23.13 -29.66 13.40
N LYS A 56 22.51 -29.93 12.24
CA LYS A 56 22.70 -31.18 11.49
C LYS A 56 24.04 -31.27 10.77
N SER A 57 24.55 -30.14 10.28
CA SER A 57 25.82 -30.08 9.54
C SER A 57 27.06 -30.05 10.44
N GLY A 58 26.91 -29.99 11.77
CA GLY A 58 28.05 -29.88 12.69
C GLY A 58 28.78 -28.53 12.58
N LEU A 59 28.17 -27.54 11.91
CA LEU A 59 28.68 -26.17 11.76
C LEU A 59 28.46 -25.32 13.03
N SER A 60 27.69 -25.84 13.99
CA SER A 60 27.58 -25.28 15.33
C SER A 60 28.74 -25.79 16.19
N ARG A 61 29.94 -25.22 16.01
CA ARG A 61 31.02 -25.31 17.01
C ARG A 61 31.15 -24.00 17.75
#